data_AF-A0A414W1G4-F1
#
_entry.id   AF-A0A414W1G4-F1
#
_cell.length_a   1.000
_cell.length_b   1.000
_cell.length_c   1.000
_cell.angle_alpha   90.00
_cell.angle_beta   90.00
_cell.angle_gamma   90.00
#
_symmetry.space_group_name_H-M   'P 1'
#
loop_
_entity.id
_entity.type
_entity.pdbx_description
1 polymer ?
#
loop_
_entity_poly.entity_id
_entity_poly.type
_entity_poly.pdbx_seq_one_letter_code
_entity_poly.pdbx_strand_id
1 'polypeptide(L)'
;MILIRGIKGEAYARKIEEGIVDCRDILSALLYPPQTGYEYSDYYEKNLVRALAYLTGRQYPDLHDSEFLYSILIDYYIPHIYVTYFHILNSRSLEWLDKFEDDYYFIAMDVNLDRITKTAIGNEFFGDKMTYVNNICESEQNGMNGFYVACMCSIEDLFENKNEMVPSLRVYNTLAFSLLHREQDEKFTDIENEFRIIAYDCPRVKNGKLIQIPRETMIYGTYGIKYKGILEAATDTVFKSNSFAFSNPNKMLSSILRDEHGGITIDSKFKPIDIRKISNDYRFLGGKAECEKYIKEMLIRKPKEKYVNRTVLRKHNLNDENMKDAKYVSSYEKVEY
;
A
#
# COMPACT_ATOMS: atom_id res chain seq x y z
N MET A 1 -6.46 -16.40 9.85
CA MET A 1 -5.23 -15.91 10.49
C MET A 1 -5.62 -14.68 11.29
N ILE A 2 -5.26 -14.57 12.58
CA ILE A 2 -5.65 -13.40 13.39
C ILE A 2 -4.69 -12.24 13.13
N LEU A 3 -5.26 -11.12 12.72
CA LEU A 3 -4.61 -9.84 12.49
C LEU A 3 -5.06 -8.85 13.54
N ILE A 4 -4.15 -8.06 14.11
CA ILE A 4 -4.41 -7.05 15.13
C ILE A 4 -3.76 -5.73 14.69
N ARG A 5 -4.42 -4.60 14.91
CA ARG A 5 -3.84 -3.28 14.60
C ARG A 5 -4.20 -2.26 15.68
N GLY A 6 -3.22 -1.49 16.11
CA GLY A 6 -3.42 -0.28 16.91
C GLY A 6 -3.67 0.93 16.02
N ILE A 7 -4.65 1.76 16.38
CA ILE A 7 -5.07 2.97 15.68
C ILE A 7 -5.16 4.12 16.69
N LYS A 8 -4.53 5.25 16.41
CA LYS A 8 -4.73 6.47 17.21
C LYS A 8 -6.11 7.05 16.92
N GLY A 9 -6.90 7.25 17.98
CA GLY A 9 -8.25 7.81 17.91
C GLY A 9 -9.35 6.75 17.75
N GLU A 10 -10.21 6.65 18.75
CA GLU A 10 -11.29 5.66 18.85
C GLU A 10 -12.24 5.69 17.65
N ALA A 11 -12.62 6.88 17.18
CA ALA A 11 -13.55 7.04 16.07
C ALA A 11 -13.03 6.39 14.77
N TYR A 12 -11.72 6.37 14.55
CA TYR A 12 -11.13 5.69 13.39
C TYR A 12 -11.12 4.18 13.58
N ALA A 13 -10.84 3.70 14.80
CA ALA A 13 -10.85 2.27 15.12
C ALA A 13 -12.26 1.66 15.03
N ARG A 14 -13.29 2.39 15.45
CA ARG A 14 -14.69 1.93 15.42
C ARG A 14 -15.25 1.67 14.02
N LYS A 15 -14.67 2.25 12.97
CA LYS A 15 -15.06 1.95 11.58
C LYS A 15 -15.01 0.45 11.24
N ILE A 16 -14.18 -0.33 11.95
CA ILE A 16 -14.15 -1.78 11.75
C ILE A 16 -15.51 -2.43 12.06
N GLU A 17 -16.32 -1.87 12.96
CA GLU A 17 -17.66 -2.39 13.30
C GLU A 17 -18.60 -2.34 12.08
N GLU A 18 -18.33 -1.45 11.12
CA GLU A 18 -19.04 -1.34 9.83
C GLU A 18 -18.39 -2.19 8.71
N GLY A 19 -17.32 -2.92 9.04
CA GLY A 19 -16.52 -3.68 8.08
C GLY A 19 -15.55 -2.81 7.29
N ILE A 20 -15.17 -1.64 7.81
CA ILE A 20 -14.31 -0.67 7.12
C ILE A 20 -12.94 -0.59 7.80
N VAL A 21 -11.88 -0.62 6.99
CA VAL A 21 -10.52 -0.25 7.42
C VAL A 21 -9.97 0.79 6.46
N ASP A 22 -9.36 1.84 7.00
CA ASP A 22 -8.73 2.88 6.19
C ASP A 22 -7.28 2.52 5.84
N CYS A 23 -6.92 2.66 4.57
CA CYS A 23 -5.55 2.55 4.04
C CYS A 23 -4.99 3.93 3.74
N ARG A 24 -3.80 4.27 4.23
CA ARG A 24 -3.15 5.57 4.01
C ARG A 24 -2.40 5.57 2.67
N ASP A 25 -2.43 6.67 1.95
CA ASP A 25 -1.67 6.82 0.70
C ASP A 25 -0.16 6.72 0.93
N ILE A 26 0.55 6.03 0.03
CA ILE A 26 1.99 5.77 0.17
C ILE A 26 2.83 7.05 0.10
N LEU A 27 2.39 8.05 -0.68
CA LEU A 27 3.17 9.27 -0.89
C LEU A 27 3.25 10.12 0.35
N SER A 28 2.14 10.32 1.06
CA SER A 28 2.18 11.04 2.33
C SER A 28 3.02 10.29 3.37
N ALA A 29 3.08 8.95 3.33
CA ALA A 29 3.91 8.16 4.23
C ALA A 29 5.40 8.22 3.87
N LEU A 30 5.76 8.28 2.59
CA LEU A 30 7.15 8.43 2.13
C LEU A 30 7.72 9.82 2.43
N LEU A 31 6.93 10.87 2.15
CA LEU A 31 7.37 12.26 2.36
C LEU A 31 7.31 12.68 3.82
N TYR A 32 6.40 12.10 4.60
CA TYR A 32 6.27 12.34 6.04
C TYR A 32 5.86 11.07 6.79
N PRO A 33 6.82 10.20 7.11
CA PRO A 33 6.57 8.95 7.82
C PRO A 33 5.84 9.18 9.15
N PRO A 34 4.71 8.48 9.41
CA PRO A 34 4.07 8.53 10.72
C PRO A 34 4.97 7.91 11.79
N GLN A 35 4.85 8.41 13.02
CA GLN A 35 5.24 7.62 14.19
C GLN A 35 4.22 6.50 14.38
N THR A 36 4.68 5.24 14.36
CA THR A 36 3.82 4.07 14.59
C THR A 36 4.31 3.26 15.78
N GLY A 37 3.50 2.32 16.29
CA GLY A 37 3.95 1.35 17.30
C GLY A 37 4.94 0.31 16.79
N TYR A 38 5.21 0.28 15.48
CA TYR A 38 6.41 -0.35 14.92
C TYR A 38 7.51 0.70 14.93
N GLU A 39 8.40 0.58 15.92
CA GLU A 39 9.61 1.41 16.05
C GLU A 39 10.47 1.38 14.78
N TYR A 40 10.27 0.38 13.92
CA TYR A 40 11.09 0.11 12.75
C TYR A 40 10.32 0.05 11.43
N SER A 41 9.00 0.28 11.38
CA SER A 41 8.29 0.56 10.11
C SER A 41 8.55 2.01 9.67
N ASP A 42 9.82 2.37 9.50
CA ASP A 42 10.18 3.63 8.88
C ASP A 42 9.72 3.55 7.42
N TYR A 43 8.62 4.22 7.10
CA TYR A 43 7.95 4.18 5.80
C TYR A 43 8.81 4.70 4.64
N TYR A 44 10.06 5.08 4.92
CA TYR A 44 11.05 5.40 3.91
C TYR A 44 11.38 4.25 2.95
N GLU A 45 10.83 3.02 3.16
CA GLU A 45 10.71 1.89 2.20
C GLU A 45 11.71 1.97 1.03
N LYS A 46 13.01 1.78 1.32
CA LYS A 46 14.10 2.05 0.35
C LYS A 46 13.89 1.31 -0.98
N ASN A 47 13.36 0.09 -0.92
CA ASN A 47 13.01 -0.72 -2.09
C ASN A 47 11.86 -0.10 -2.90
N LEU A 48 10.87 0.52 -2.24
CA LEU A 48 9.81 1.25 -2.91
C LEU A 48 10.38 2.48 -3.61
N VAL A 49 11.27 3.25 -2.98
CA VAL A 49 11.87 4.43 -3.64
C VAL A 49 12.68 4.02 -4.89
N ARG A 50 13.41 2.90 -4.83
CA ARG A 50 14.08 2.30 -5.99
C ARG A 50 13.10 1.89 -7.08
N ALA A 51 12.00 1.23 -6.72
CA ALA A 51 10.96 0.85 -7.66
C ALA A 51 10.31 2.08 -8.32
N LEU A 52 10.04 3.15 -7.56
CA LEU A 52 9.51 4.41 -8.07
C LEU A 52 10.48 5.11 -9.03
N ALA A 53 11.78 5.14 -8.69
CA ALA A 53 12.81 5.69 -9.57
C ALA A 53 12.86 4.93 -10.89
N TYR A 54 12.86 3.59 -10.83
CA TYR A 54 12.83 2.76 -12.02
C TYR A 54 11.59 3.01 -12.90
N LEU A 55 10.39 3.04 -12.31
CA LEU A 55 9.13 3.27 -13.04
C LEU A 55 9.08 4.63 -13.74
N THR A 56 9.79 5.62 -13.19
CA THR A 56 9.88 6.99 -13.75
C THR A 56 11.12 7.20 -14.62
N GLY A 57 11.91 6.15 -14.88
CA GLY A 57 13.10 6.21 -15.74
C GLY A 57 14.31 6.90 -15.08
N ARG A 58 14.34 6.98 -13.75
CA ARG A 58 15.42 7.58 -12.96
C ARG A 58 16.45 6.54 -12.53
N GLN A 59 17.72 6.90 -12.69
CA GLN A 59 18.84 6.03 -12.29
C GLN A 59 19.14 6.08 -10.79
N TYR A 60 18.96 7.26 -10.17
CA TYR A 60 19.27 7.47 -8.75
C TYR A 60 18.00 7.89 -8.00
N PRO A 61 17.59 7.15 -6.97
CA PRO A 61 16.42 7.49 -6.15
C PRO A 61 16.75 8.62 -5.18
N ASP A 62 16.21 9.82 -5.40
CA ASP A 62 16.22 10.93 -4.43
C ASP A 62 14.85 11.64 -4.42
N LEU A 63 14.02 11.34 -3.41
CA LEU A 63 12.69 11.94 -3.28
C LEU A 63 12.71 13.47 -3.13
N HIS A 64 13.87 14.08 -2.86
CA HIS A 64 14.04 15.53 -2.81
C HIS A 64 14.49 16.13 -4.16
N ASP A 65 14.75 15.33 -5.18
CA ASP A 65 14.89 15.82 -6.55
C ASP A 65 13.52 16.32 -7.06
N SER A 66 13.41 17.62 -7.32
CA SER A 66 12.16 18.25 -7.73
C SER A 66 11.52 17.59 -8.95
N GLU A 67 12.33 17.15 -9.91
CA GLU A 67 11.84 16.57 -11.16
C GLU A 67 11.40 15.10 -10.98
N PHE A 68 12.10 14.32 -10.16
CA PHE A 68 11.66 12.97 -9.79
C PHE A 68 10.37 13.03 -8.96
N LEU A 69 10.32 13.90 -7.95
CA LEU A 69 9.12 14.08 -7.14
C LEU A 69 7.93 14.56 -7.99
N TYR A 70 8.17 15.47 -8.95
CA TYR A 70 7.17 15.88 -9.93
C TYR A 70 6.63 14.67 -10.71
N SER A 71 7.51 13.83 -11.27
CA SER A 71 7.09 12.65 -12.05
C SER A 71 6.24 11.66 -11.25
N ILE A 72 6.51 11.53 -9.95
CA ILE A 72 5.74 10.67 -9.05
C ILE A 72 4.34 11.27 -8.77
N LEU A 73 4.28 12.58 -8.51
CA LEU A 73 3.04 13.25 -8.09
C LEU A 73 1.99 13.36 -9.20
N ILE A 74 2.41 13.34 -10.46
CA ILE A 74 1.52 13.36 -11.63
C ILE A 74 1.31 11.97 -12.25
N ASP A 75 1.85 10.90 -11.66
CA ASP A 75 1.71 9.56 -12.22
C ASP A 75 0.26 9.05 -12.10
N TYR A 76 -0.15 8.18 -13.04
CA TYR A 76 -1.50 7.62 -13.05
C TYR A 76 -1.78 6.62 -11.92
N TYR A 77 -0.75 6.00 -11.36
CA TYR A 77 -0.88 4.91 -10.41
C TYR A 77 -0.39 5.32 -9.02
N ILE A 78 0.81 5.90 -8.95
CA ILE A 78 1.55 6.06 -7.69
C ILE A 78 0.77 6.87 -6.62
N PRO A 79 0.15 8.03 -6.92
CA PRO A 79 -0.61 8.80 -5.93
C PRO A 79 -1.85 8.09 -5.37
N HIS A 80 -2.24 6.97 -5.99
CA HIS A 80 -3.45 6.21 -5.73
C HIS A 80 -3.17 4.81 -5.20
N ILE A 81 -2.01 4.62 -4.57
CA ILE A 81 -1.66 3.40 -3.84
C ILE A 81 -1.75 3.70 -2.35
N TYR A 82 -2.41 2.80 -1.64
CA TYR A 82 -2.69 2.94 -0.23
C TYR A 82 -2.29 1.67 0.50
N VAL A 83 -1.83 1.82 1.74
CA VAL A 83 -1.38 0.70 2.56
C VAL A 83 -1.98 0.76 3.96
N THR A 84 -2.20 -0.42 4.53
CA THR A 84 -2.31 -0.64 5.97
C THR A 84 -1.54 -1.87 6.37
N TYR A 85 -1.17 -1.92 7.64
CA TYR A 85 -0.45 -3.02 8.23
C TYR A 85 -1.19 -3.51 9.48
N PHE A 86 -1.00 -4.79 9.75
CA PHE A 86 -1.51 -5.49 10.90
C PHE A 86 -0.39 -6.35 11.49
N HIS A 87 -0.43 -6.51 12.80
CA HIS A 87 0.31 -7.54 13.49
C HIS A 87 -0.36 -8.89 13.30
N ILE A 88 0.38 -9.88 12.82
CA ILE A 88 -0.07 -11.27 12.81
C ILE A 88 0.14 -11.84 14.22
N LEU A 89 -0.96 -12.22 14.88
CA LEU A 89 -0.95 -12.80 16.22
C LEU A 89 0.07 -13.95 16.34
N ASN A 90 1.00 -13.81 17.28
CA ASN A 90 2.03 -14.80 17.57
C ASN A 90 2.41 -14.76 19.07
N SER A 91 3.32 -15.65 19.50
CA SER A 91 3.74 -15.74 20.90
C SER A 91 4.39 -14.47 21.45
N ARG A 92 4.86 -13.56 20.59
CA ARG A 92 5.48 -12.28 20.94
C ARG A 92 4.52 -11.09 20.85
N SER A 93 3.23 -11.33 20.59
CA SER A 93 2.23 -10.26 20.46
C SER A 93 2.07 -9.38 21.71
N LEU A 94 2.40 -9.88 22.91
CA LEU A 94 2.39 -9.05 24.12
C LEU A 94 3.56 -8.05 24.12
N GLU A 95 4.76 -8.48 23.73
CA GLU A 95 5.92 -7.59 23.57
C GLU A 95 5.67 -6.51 22.49
N TRP A 96 4.98 -6.89 21.41
CA TRP A 96 4.51 -5.93 20.40
C TRP A 96 3.53 -4.90 20.99
N LEU A 97 2.55 -5.36 21.77
CA LEU A 97 1.54 -4.50 22.38
C LEU A 97 2.18 -3.49 23.36
N ASP A 98 3.24 -3.90 24.07
CA ASP A 98 3.93 -3.06 25.05
C ASP A 98 4.51 -1.78 24.43
N LYS A 99 4.81 -1.78 23.12
CA LYS A 99 5.32 -0.62 22.37
C LYS A 99 4.30 0.50 22.13
N PHE A 100 3.02 0.26 22.38
CA PHE A 100 1.97 1.26 22.17
C PHE A 100 1.71 2.10 23.43
N GLU A 101 1.47 3.39 23.22
CA GLU A 101 0.96 4.32 24.23
C GLU A 101 -0.52 4.01 24.57
N ASP A 102 -1.01 4.55 25.68
CA ASP A 102 -2.38 4.30 26.16
C ASP A 102 -3.47 5.00 25.32
N ASP A 103 -3.09 5.90 24.40
CA ASP A 103 -4.01 6.63 23.50
C ASP A 103 -4.39 5.84 22.23
N TYR A 104 -3.90 4.61 22.10
CA TYR A 104 -4.22 3.70 21.01
C TYR A 104 -5.43 2.82 21.30
N TYR A 105 -6.22 2.59 20.26
CA TYR A 105 -7.33 1.66 20.25
C TYR A 105 -7.07 0.54 19.25
N PHE A 106 -7.51 -0.66 19.60
CA PHE A 106 -7.16 -1.86 18.86
C PHE A 106 -8.36 -2.45 18.14
N ILE A 107 -8.06 -2.98 16.97
CA ILE A 107 -8.99 -3.74 16.14
C ILE A 107 -8.38 -5.11 15.85
N ALA A 108 -9.23 -6.11 15.64
CA ALA A 108 -8.78 -7.42 15.20
C ALA A 108 -9.70 -8.00 14.13
N MET A 109 -9.13 -8.87 13.30
CA MET A 109 -9.89 -9.69 12.35
C MET A 109 -9.27 -11.08 12.17
N ASP A 110 -10.10 -12.08 11.93
CA ASP A 110 -9.67 -13.38 11.42
C ASP A 110 -9.78 -13.40 9.90
N VAL A 111 -8.65 -13.26 9.22
CA VAL A 111 -8.61 -13.15 7.76
C VAL A 111 -8.75 -14.51 7.08
N ASN A 112 -9.56 -14.53 6.02
CA ASN A 112 -9.72 -15.64 5.08
C ASN A 112 -8.68 -15.51 3.94
N LEU A 113 -7.78 -16.48 3.85
CA LEU A 113 -6.76 -16.55 2.82
C LEU A 113 -7.23 -17.37 1.62
N ASP A 114 -6.84 -16.99 0.42
CA ASP A 114 -7.08 -17.79 -0.77
C ASP A 114 -6.20 -19.05 -0.75
N ARG A 115 -6.78 -20.19 -1.14
CA ARG A 115 -6.15 -21.50 -0.99
C ARG A 115 -4.88 -21.66 -1.80
N ILE A 116 -4.83 -21.06 -3.00
CA ILE A 116 -3.72 -21.21 -3.93
C ILE A 116 -2.68 -20.13 -3.66
N THR A 117 -3.09 -18.86 -3.67
CA THR A 117 -2.15 -17.73 -3.55
C THR A 117 -1.68 -17.48 -2.13
N LYS A 118 -2.40 -18.00 -1.12
CA LYS A 118 -2.18 -17.74 0.32
C LYS A 118 -2.37 -16.28 0.73
N THR A 119 -2.98 -15.47 -0.12
CA THR A 119 -3.22 -14.03 0.12
C THR A 119 -4.68 -13.75 0.49
N ALA A 120 -4.94 -12.58 1.08
CA ALA A 120 -6.28 -12.05 1.27
C ALA A 120 -6.67 -11.19 0.07
N ILE A 121 -7.58 -11.65 -0.79
CA ILE A 121 -7.99 -10.92 -2.01
C ILE A 121 -9.34 -10.21 -1.81
N GLY A 122 -9.38 -8.90 -2.01
CA GLY A 122 -10.60 -8.10 -2.04
C GLY A 122 -10.83 -7.41 -3.39
N ASN A 123 -11.73 -6.43 -3.42
CA ASN A 123 -11.98 -5.62 -4.62
C ASN A 123 -11.09 -4.38 -4.58
N GLU A 124 -10.18 -4.25 -5.54
CA GLU A 124 -9.15 -3.20 -5.60
C GLU A 124 -8.20 -3.17 -4.40
N PHE A 125 -8.05 -4.31 -3.70
CA PHE A 125 -7.02 -4.50 -2.70
C PHE A 125 -6.68 -5.98 -2.55
N PHE A 126 -5.47 -6.25 -2.07
CA PHE A 126 -5.12 -7.55 -1.52
C PHE A 126 -4.19 -7.38 -0.32
N GLY A 127 -4.01 -8.42 0.48
CA GLY A 127 -3.02 -8.44 1.54
C GLY A 127 -2.25 -9.73 1.63
N ASP A 128 -1.02 -9.63 2.11
CA ASP A 128 -0.11 -10.74 2.29
C ASP A 128 0.77 -10.52 3.53
N LYS A 129 1.38 -11.60 4.00
CA LYS A 129 2.41 -11.54 5.03
C LYS A 129 3.66 -10.86 4.45
N MET A 130 4.30 -10.02 5.26
CA MET A 130 5.59 -9.43 4.92
C MET A 130 6.69 -10.50 4.87
N THR A 131 7.48 -10.48 3.80
CA THR A 131 8.68 -11.30 3.65
C THR A 131 9.90 -10.47 4.07
N TYR A 132 10.65 -10.97 5.05
CA TYR A 132 11.89 -10.36 5.50
C TYR A 132 13.07 -11.18 4.99
N VAL A 133 14.04 -10.53 4.36
CA VAL A 133 15.23 -11.14 3.74
C VAL A 133 16.50 -10.45 4.18
N ASN A 134 17.65 -11.12 4.11
CA ASN A 134 18.92 -10.44 4.41
C ASN A 134 19.33 -9.54 3.25
N ASN A 135 19.05 -10.00 2.03
CA ASN A 135 19.25 -9.25 0.81
C ASN A 135 18.06 -9.47 -0.12
N ILE A 136 17.55 -8.40 -0.72
CA ILE A 136 16.41 -8.44 -1.62
C ILE A 136 16.63 -9.31 -2.87
N CYS A 137 17.89 -9.49 -3.29
CA CYS A 137 18.27 -10.41 -4.36
C CYS A 137 18.02 -11.89 -4.02
N GLU A 138 17.81 -12.24 -2.75
CA GLU A 138 17.45 -13.60 -2.32
C GLU A 138 15.99 -13.94 -2.65
N SER A 139 15.15 -12.93 -2.90
CA SER A 139 13.73 -13.13 -3.21
C SER A 139 13.54 -13.50 -4.67
N GLU A 140 12.85 -14.61 -4.92
CA GLU A 140 12.45 -14.96 -6.28
C GLU A 140 11.48 -13.92 -6.84
N GLN A 141 11.91 -13.22 -7.88
CA GLN A 141 11.08 -12.27 -8.62
C GLN A 141 10.31 -12.92 -9.78
N ASN A 142 10.46 -14.23 -9.97
CA ASN A 142 9.73 -14.95 -11.00
C ASN A 142 8.22 -14.77 -10.76
N GLY A 143 7.43 -14.68 -11.83
CA GLY A 143 6.01 -14.35 -11.81
C GLY A 143 5.10 -15.31 -11.01
N MET A 144 5.66 -16.22 -10.22
CA MET A 144 4.94 -17.28 -9.48
C MET A 144 4.56 -16.89 -8.06
N ASN A 145 4.92 -15.69 -7.60
CA ASN A 145 4.48 -15.21 -6.29
C ASN A 145 2.95 -15.10 -6.21
N GLY A 146 2.38 -15.64 -5.13
CA GLY A 146 0.92 -15.67 -4.92
C GLY A 146 0.27 -14.29 -4.99
N PHE A 147 0.98 -13.25 -4.53
CA PHE A 147 0.48 -11.89 -4.56
C PHE A 147 0.35 -11.28 -5.96
N TYR A 148 1.07 -11.77 -6.98
CA TYR A 148 0.87 -11.29 -8.36
C TYR A 148 -0.50 -11.74 -8.89
N VAL A 149 -0.88 -12.98 -8.61
CA VAL A 149 -2.22 -13.50 -8.93
C VAL A 149 -3.28 -12.80 -8.08
N ALA A 150 -2.98 -12.52 -6.81
CA ALA A 150 -3.85 -11.74 -5.94
C ALA A 150 -4.14 -10.34 -6.51
N CYS A 151 -3.10 -9.65 -6.99
CA CYS A 151 -3.21 -8.34 -7.63
C CYS A 151 -4.13 -8.42 -8.85
N MET A 152 -3.94 -9.42 -9.73
CA MET A 152 -4.80 -9.67 -10.88
C MET A 152 -6.26 -9.85 -10.48
N CYS A 153 -6.55 -10.78 -9.57
CA CYS A 153 -7.91 -11.03 -9.11
C CYS A 153 -8.55 -9.81 -8.42
N SER A 154 -7.74 -8.96 -7.77
CA SER A 154 -8.27 -7.77 -7.11
C SER A 154 -8.75 -6.69 -8.08
N ILE A 155 -8.24 -6.67 -9.32
CA ILE A 155 -8.59 -5.63 -10.30
C ILE A 155 -9.26 -6.16 -11.57
N GLU A 156 -9.39 -7.47 -11.73
CA GLU A 156 -9.86 -8.04 -13.00
C GLU A 156 -11.26 -7.56 -13.39
N ASP A 157 -12.17 -7.44 -12.43
CA ASP A 157 -13.57 -7.06 -12.67
C ASP A 157 -13.73 -5.60 -13.10
N LEU A 158 -12.64 -4.82 -13.06
CA LEU A 158 -12.61 -3.44 -13.50
C LEU A 158 -12.40 -3.30 -15.01
N PHE A 159 -12.01 -4.38 -15.68
CA PHE A 159 -11.69 -4.40 -17.10
C PHE A 159 -12.60 -5.39 -17.85
N GLU A 160 -13.39 -4.86 -18.78
CA GLU A 160 -14.16 -5.69 -19.73
C GLU A 160 -13.18 -6.50 -20.61
N ASN A 161 -12.19 -5.82 -21.18
CA ASN A 161 -11.09 -6.42 -21.92
C ASN A 161 -9.91 -6.69 -20.98
N LYS A 162 -9.70 -7.95 -20.59
CA LYS A 162 -8.63 -8.35 -19.67
C LYS A 162 -7.22 -8.03 -20.19
N ASN A 163 -7.03 -7.78 -21.49
CA ASN A 163 -5.74 -7.32 -22.01
C ASN A 163 -5.40 -5.88 -21.60
N GLU A 164 -6.39 -5.04 -21.34
CA GLU A 164 -6.18 -3.64 -20.92
C GLU A 164 -5.74 -3.53 -19.45
N MET A 165 -5.89 -4.61 -18.69
CA MET A 165 -5.41 -4.73 -17.31
C MET A 165 -3.88 -4.87 -17.24
N VAL A 166 -3.25 -5.38 -18.30
CA VAL A 166 -1.81 -5.77 -18.31
C VAL A 166 -0.87 -4.63 -17.87
N PRO A 167 -0.98 -3.39 -18.37
CA PRO A 167 -0.14 -2.29 -17.91
C PRO A 167 -0.28 -2.00 -16.41
N SER A 168 -1.51 -2.01 -15.90
CA SER A 168 -1.80 -1.79 -14.47
C SER A 168 -1.15 -2.88 -13.61
N LEU A 169 -1.26 -4.15 -14.03
CA LEU A 169 -0.64 -5.26 -13.31
C LEU A 169 0.86 -5.17 -13.24
N ARG A 170 1.53 -4.72 -14.31
CA ARG A 170 2.99 -4.54 -14.30
C ARG A 170 3.41 -3.55 -13.24
N VAL A 171 2.75 -2.39 -13.19
CA VAL A 171 3.04 -1.34 -12.21
C VAL A 171 2.75 -1.83 -10.79
N TYR A 172 1.56 -2.40 -10.54
CA TYR A 172 1.19 -2.85 -9.21
C TYR A 172 2.02 -4.03 -8.72
N ASN A 173 2.39 -4.98 -9.57
CA ASN A 173 3.25 -6.09 -9.18
C ASN A 173 4.64 -5.58 -8.76
N THR A 174 5.23 -4.64 -9.51
CA THR A 174 6.51 -4.02 -9.15
C THR A 174 6.43 -3.30 -7.81
N LEU A 175 5.39 -2.50 -7.60
CA LEU A 175 5.22 -1.75 -6.34
C LEU A 175 4.87 -2.68 -5.17
N ALA A 176 4.00 -3.66 -5.38
CA ALA A 176 3.64 -4.65 -4.37
C ALA A 176 4.83 -5.49 -3.93
N PHE A 177 5.72 -5.90 -4.84
CA PHE A 177 6.94 -6.61 -4.47
C PHE A 177 7.76 -5.80 -3.46
N SER A 178 8.03 -4.53 -3.78
CA SER A 178 8.76 -3.62 -2.90
C SER A 178 8.05 -3.34 -1.57
N LEU A 179 6.72 -3.39 -1.56
CA LEU A 179 5.90 -3.21 -0.37
C LEU A 179 5.73 -4.49 0.45
N LEU A 180 6.07 -5.66 -0.07
CA LEU A 180 5.90 -6.95 0.63
C LEU A 180 7.23 -7.63 0.96
N HIS A 181 8.33 -7.11 0.45
CA HIS A 181 9.68 -7.64 0.67
C HIS A 181 10.57 -6.57 1.26
N ARG A 182 11.10 -6.86 2.45
CA ARG A 182 11.96 -5.93 3.18
C ARG A 182 13.27 -6.59 3.54
N GLU A 183 14.35 -5.86 3.31
CA GLU A 183 15.66 -6.22 3.83
C GLU A 183 15.71 -5.97 5.33
N GLN A 184 16.21 -6.96 6.07
CA GLN A 184 16.48 -6.82 7.48
C GLN A 184 17.63 -5.83 7.68
N ASP A 185 17.43 -4.85 8.55
CA ASP A 185 18.47 -3.94 9.00
C ASP A 185 18.69 -4.12 10.51
N GLU A 186 19.59 -3.32 11.09
CA GLU A 186 19.93 -3.37 12.52
C GLU A 186 18.72 -3.15 13.45
N LYS A 187 17.61 -2.66 12.90
CA LYS A 187 16.37 -2.36 13.58
C LYS A 187 15.33 -3.49 13.47
N PHE A 188 15.51 -4.46 12.58
CA PHE A 188 14.57 -5.57 12.44
C PHE A 188 14.46 -6.41 13.72
N THR A 189 13.24 -6.81 14.08
CA THR A 189 13.00 -7.76 15.17
C THR A 189 11.92 -8.77 14.76
N ASP A 190 12.00 -10.02 15.23
CA ASP A 190 10.95 -11.03 14.96
C ASP A 190 9.60 -10.70 15.63
N ILE A 191 9.53 -9.62 16.42
CA ILE A 191 8.28 -9.04 16.88
C ILE A 191 7.50 -8.47 15.69
N GLU A 192 8.20 -7.96 14.67
CA GLU A 192 7.62 -7.43 13.44
C GLU A 192 7.15 -8.56 12.53
N ASN A 193 5.99 -9.12 12.86
CA ASN A 193 5.30 -10.14 12.08
C ASN A 193 4.14 -9.47 11.33
N GLU A 194 4.48 -8.65 10.33
CA GLU A 194 3.53 -7.79 9.65
C GLU A 194 2.70 -8.55 8.59
N PHE A 195 1.42 -8.20 8.51
CA PHE A 195 0.55 -8.46 7.38
C PHE A 195 0.17 -7.12 6.76
N ARG A 196 0.47 -6.93 5.48
CA ARG A 196 0.20 -5.68 4.77
C ARG A 196 -0.96 -5.87 3.83
N ILE A 197 -1.92 -4.95 3.86
CA ILE A 197 -2.95 -4.82 2.84
C ILE A 197 -2.58 -3.62 1.97
N ILE A 198 -2.54 -3.85 0.67
CA ILE A 198 -2.29 -2.84 -0.35
C ILE A 198 -3.59 -2.64 -1.14
N ALA A 199 -4.03 -1.40 -1.24
CA ALA A 199 -5.25 -1.00 -1.93
C ALA A 199 -4.92 0.04 -3.01
N TYR A 200 -5.77 0.13 -4.02
CA TYR A 200 -5.52 0.96 -5.20
C TYR A 200 -6.78 1.67 -5.67
N ASP A 201 -6.67 2.86 -6.24
CA ASP A 201 -7.65 3.34 -7.22
C ASP A 201 -7.07 3.09 -8.61
N CYS A 202 -7.58 2.08 -9.31
CA CYS A 202 -6.99 1.67 -10.57
C CYS A 202 -7.46 2.57 -11.72
N PRO A 203 -6.54 3.11 -12.55
CA PRO A 203 -6.93 3.98 -13.65
C PRO A 203 -7.71 3.20 -14.71
N ARG A 204 -8.55 3.90 -15.48
CA ARG A 204 -9.46 3.31 -16.47
C ARG A 204 -9.21 3.88 -17.85
N VAL A 205 -9.34 3.05 -18.87
CA VAL A 205 -9.37 3.53 -20.25
C VAL A 205 -10.80 3.97 -20.59
N LYS A 206 -10.97 5.22 -20.99
CA LYS A 206 -12.24 5.76 -21.49
C LYS A 206 -11.97 6.50 -22.79
N ASN A 207 -12.65 6.11 -23.87
CA ASN A 207 -12.44 6.66 -25.22
C ASN A 207 -10.97 6.62 -25.66
N GLY A 208 -10.26 5.53 -25.35
CA GLY A 208 -8.85 5.36 -25.70
C GLY A 208 -7.85 6.19 -24.88
N LYS A 209 -8.30 6.91 -23.85
CA LYS A 209 -7.43 7.66 -22.92
C LYS A 209 -7.45 7.02 -21.55
N LEU A 210 -6.28 6.92 -20.92
CA LEU A 210 -6.18 6.55 -19.51
C LEU A 210 -6.67 7.72 -18.67
N ILE A 211 -7.53 7.45 -17.70
CA ILE A 211 -8.11 8.44 -16.79
C ILE A 211 -7.88 7.95 -15.37
N GLN A 212 -7.54 8.88 -14.49
CA GLN A 212 -7.43 8.66 -13.06
C GLN A 212 -8.26 9.72 -12.30
N ILE A 213 -8.73 9.36 -11.11
CA ILE A 213 -9.49 10.24 -10.22
C ILE A 213 -8.57 11.37 -9.74
N PRO A 214 -8.94 12.65 -9.90
CA PRO A 214 -8.12 13.75 -9.37
C PRO A 214 -8.02 13.70 -7.84
N ARG A 215 -6.84 13.98 -7.30
CA ARG A 215 -6.55 13.96 -5.85
C ARG A 215 -6.45 15.37 -5.30
N GLU A 216 -7.49 15.83 -4.58
CA GLU A 216 -7.38 17.06 -3.79
C GLU A 216 -6.18 16.97 -2.84
N THR A 217 -5.32 17.97 -2.82
CA THR A 217 -4.04 17.90 -2.12
C THR A 217 -3.70 19.22 -1.46
N MET A 218 -3.17 19.13 -0.24
CA MET A 218 -2.44 20.19 0.43
C MET A 218 -0.96 19.83 0.43
N ILE A 219 -0.15 20.67 -0.21
CA ILE A 219 1.31 20.58 -0.16
C ILE A 219 1.80 21.53 0.94
N TYR A 220 2.65 21.03 1.82
CA TYR A 220 3.32 21.80 2.85
C TYR A 220 4.77 21.98 2.42
N GLY A 221 5.12 23.23 2.12
CA GLY A 221 6.48 23.63 1.81
C GLY A 221 7.31 23.92 3.05
N THR A 222 8.54 24.30 2.80
CA THR A 222 9.44 24.83 3.82
C THR A 222 8.89 26.12 4.42
N TYR A 223 9.28 26.43 5.65
CA TYR A 223 8.86 27.65 6.36
C TYR A 223 7.34 27.83 6.56
N GLY A 224 6.55 26.75 6.47
CA GLY A 224 5.12 26.76 6.80
C GLY A 224 4.20 27.26 5.69
N ILE A 225 4.71 27.42 4.46
CA ILE A 225 3.88 27.74 3.30
C ILE A 225 2.99 26.54 2.96
N LYS A 226 1.72 26.79 2.66
CA LYS A 226 0.74 25.78 2.28
C LYS A 226 0.19 26.08 0.89
N TYR A 227 0.13 25.06 0.05
CA TYR A 227 -0.40 25.14 -1.29
C TYR A 227 -1.58 24.19 -1.42
N LYS A 228 -2.78 24.72 -1.70
CA LYS A 228 -4.00 23.94 -1.88
C LYS A 228 -4.31 23.80 -3.37
N GLY A 229 -4.52 22.58 -3.84
CA GLY A 229 -4.83 22.30 -5.24
C GLY A 229 -5.34 20.89 -5.45
N ILE A 230 -5.27 20.44 -6.70
CA ILE A 230 -5.68 19.10 -7.12
C ILE A 230 -4.52 18.52 -7.91
N LEU A 231 -4.04 17.33 -7.55
CA LEU A 231 -3.14 16.55 -8.37
C LEU A 231 -3.97 15.83 -9.43
N GLU A 232 -3.68 16.12 -10.69
CA GLU A 232 -4.29 15.47 -11.85
C GLU A 232 -3.19 14.73 -12.63
N ALA A 233 -3.46 13.48 -12.97
CA ALA A 233 -2.48 12.64 -13.66
C ALA A 233 -2.05 13.28 -15.00
N ALA A 234 -0.76 13.18 -15.30
CA ALA A 234 -0.10 13.75 -16.47
C ALA A 234 -0.25 15.27 -16.68
N THR A 235 -0.65 16.02 -15.64
CA THR A 235 -0.94 17.45 -15.75
C THR A 235 -0.17 18.26 -14.71
N ASP A 236 0.54 19.30 -15.16
CA ASP A 236 1.13 20.30 -14.26
C ASP A 236 0.00 21.21 -13.74
N THR A 237 -0.51 20.90 -12.55
CA THR A 237 -1.70 21.55 -12.00
C THR A 237 -1.35 22.81 -11.22
N VAL A 238 -2.30 23.74 -11.15
CA VAL A 238 -2.15 24.98 -10.40
C VAL A 238 -2.62 24.79 -8.96
N PHE A 239 -1.77 25.18 -8.02
CA PHE A 239 -2.07 25.25 -6.60
C PHE A 239 -2.10 26.69 -6.11
N LYS A 240 -2.95 26.96 -5.13
CA LYS A 240 -3.09 28.25 -4.48
C LYS A 240 -2.32 28.28 -3.15
N SER A 241 -1.32 29.16 -3.05
CA SER A 241 -0.56 29.43 -1.84
C SER A 241 -1.35 30.26 -0.83
N ASN A 242 -1.11 30.01 0.45
CA ASN A 242 -1.57 30.85 1.56
C ASN A 242 -0.62 32.01 1.90
N SER A 243 0.54 32.11 1.25
CA SER A 243 1.55 33.12 1.58
C SER A 243 1.15 34.50 1.04
N PHE A 244 1.12 35.49 1.93
CA PHE A 244 0.89 36.89 1.58
C PHE A 244 2.12 37.56 0.93
N ALA A 245 3.27 36.88 0.91
CA ALA A 245 4.49 37.40 0.30
C ALA A 245 4.52 37.24 -1.22
N PHE A 246 3.66 36.40 -1.81
CA PHE A 246 3.60 36.21 -3.26
C PHE A 246 2.61 37.20 -3.90
N SER A 247 3.07 37.91 -4.92
CA SER A 247 2.22 38.80 -5.74
C SER A 247 1.15 38.03 -6.52
N ASN A 248 1.45 36.79 -6.92
CA ASN A 248 0.48 35.83 -7.45
C ASN A 248 0.45 34.58 -6.54
N PRO A 249 -0.69 34.28 -5.88
CA PRO A 249 -0.80 33.11 -5.03
C PRO A 249 -0.89 31.79 -5.82
N ASN A 250 -1.17 31.84 -7.12
CA ASN A 250 -1.28 30.65 -7.95
C ASN A 250 0.10 30.23 -8.48
N LYS A 251 0.52 29.01 -8.16
CA LYS A 251 1.77 28.41 -8.64
C LYS A 251 1.52 27.05 -9.29
N MET A 252 2.26 26.76 -10.35
CA MET A 252 2.30 25.42 -10.94
C MET A 252 2.97 24.44 -9.97
N LEU A 253 2.57 23.17 -9.99
CA LEU A 253 3.19 22.13 -9.18
C LEU A 253 4.71 22.07 -9.42
N SER A 254 5.14 22.04 -10.68
CA SER A 254 6.56 22.03 -11.04
C SER A 254 7.36 23.21 -10.45
N SER A 255 6.73 24.38 -10.36
CA SER A 255 7.35 25.58 -9.77
C SER A 255 7.43 25.48 -8.25
N ILE A 256 6.40 24.96 -7.59
CA ILE A 256 6.42 24.70 -6.14
C ILE A 256 7.56 23.75 -5.79
N LEU A 257 7.68 22.63 -6.50
CA LEU A 257 8.71 21.64 -6.21
C LEU A 257 10.13 22.18 -6.41
N ARG A 258 10.31 23.11 -7.35
CA ARG A 258 11.59 23.80 -7.58
C ARG A 258 11.91 24.82 -6.50
N ASP A 259 10.93 25.66 -6.16
CA ASP A 259 11.07 26.71 -5.15
C ASP A 259 11.33 26.13 -3.76
N GLU A 260 10.70 24.98 -3.46
CA GLU A 260 10.85 24.25 -2.20
C GLU A 260 12.03 23.25 -2.24
N HIS A 261 12.78 23.17 -3.35
CA HIS A 261 13.88 22.23 -3.56
C HIS A 261 13.53 20.76 -3.25
N GLY A 262 12.29 20.35 -3.59
CA GLY A 262 11.75 19.02 -3.28
C GLY A 262 11.53 18.73 -1.79
N GLY A 263 11.79 19.70 -0.91
CA GLY A 263 11.58 19.63 0.54
C GLY A 263 10.13 19.85 0.93
N ILE A 264 9.21 19.09 0.33
CA ILE A 264 7.77 19.19 0.60
C ILE A 264 7.23 17.97 1.35
N THR A 265 6.10 18.14 2.02
CA THR A 265 5.23 17.05 2.44
C THR A 265 3.82 17.26 1.90
N ILE A 266 2.98 16.24 1.94
CA ILE A 266 1.58 16.31 1.49
C ILE A 266 0.63 15.80 2.56
N ASP A 267 -0.61 16.28 2.54
CA ASP A 267 -1.65 15.74 3.41
C ASP A 267 -1.92 14.26 3.12
N SER A 268 -2.19 13.52 4.20
CA SER A 268 -2.57 12.12 4.10
C SER A 268 -4.00 11.98 3.56
N LYS A 269 -4.15 11.09 2.59
CA LYS A 269 -5.43 10.59 2.11
C LYS A 269 -5.61 9.15 2.55
N PHE A 270 -6.86 8.81 2.81
CA PHE A 270 -7.24 7.48 3.25
C PHE A 270 -8.26 6.90 2.27
N LYS A 271 -7.98 5.69 1.77
CA LYS A 271 -8.95 4.88 1.02
C LYS A 271 -9.59 3.88 1.99
N PRO A 272 -10.90 3.96 2.23
CA PRO A 272 -11.60 2.93 2.99
C PRO A 272 -11.70 1.65 2.15
N ILE A 273 -11.42 0.50 2.75
CA ILE A 273 -11.65 -0.81 2.16
C ILE A 273 -12.73 -1.57 2.92
N ASP A 274 -13.51 -2.38 2.20
CA ASP A 274 -14.50 -3.27 2.78
C ASP A 274 -13.88 -4.62 3.14
N ILE A 275 -13.55 -4.80 4.42
CA ILE A 275 -12.91 -6.02 4.92
C ILE A 275 -13.86 -7.21 5.00
N ARG A 276 -15.18 -7.03 4.82
CA ARG A 276 -16.14 -8.16 4.74
C ARG A 276 -15.83 -9.07 3.56
N LYS A 277 -15.14 -8.54 2.55
CA LYS A 277 -14.61 -9.34 1.45
C LYS A 277 -13.60 -10.38 1.91
N ILE A 278 -12.82 -10.08 2.96
CA ILE A 278 -11.71 -10.91 3.44
C ILE A 278 -11.90 -11.51 4.83
N SER A 279 -12.91 -11.09 5.59
CA SER A 279 -13.19 -11.63 6.92
C SER A 279 -14.68 -11.53 7.27
N ASN A 280 -15.19 -12.54 7.98
CA ASN A 280 -16.51 -12.51 8.61
C ASN A 280 -16.43 -12.36 10.13
N ASP A 281 -15.22 -12.24 10.68
CA ASP A 281 -14.97 -12.11 12.12
C ASP A 281 -13.95 -11.00 12.31
N TYR A 282 -14.47 -9.80 12.51
CA TYR A 282 -13.73 -8.59 12.76
C TYR A 282 -14.40 -7.82 13.88
N ARG A 283 -13.62 -7.10 14.68
CA ARG A 283 -14.14 -6.40 15.84
C ARG A 283 -13.22 -5.29 16.32
N PHE A 284 -13.85 -4.29 16.92
CA PHE A 284 -13.19 -3.36 17.81
C PHE A 284 -12.87 -4.08 19.14
N LEU A 285 -11.64 -3.93 19.64
CA LEU A 285 -11.20 -4.56 20.89
C LEU A 285 -11.29 -3.60 22.08
N GLY A 286 -11.07 -2.30 21.88
CA GLY A 286 -10.92 -1.33 22.97
C GLY A 286 -9.48 -0.84 23.10
N GLY A 287 -9.08 -0.48 24.31
CA GLY A 287 -7.73 -0.01 24.60
C GLY A 287 -6.72 -1.15 24.75
N LYS A 288 -5.53 -0.79 25.25
CA LYS A 288 -4.40 -1.72 25.43
C LYS A 288 -4.77 -2.91 26.33
N ALA A 289 -5.45 -2.68 27.44
CA ALA A 289 -5.83 -3.73 28.39
C ALA A 289 -6.81 -4.76 27.79
N GLU A 290 -7.79 -4.31 27.01
CA GLU A 290 -8.73 -5.20 26.31
C GLU A 290 -8.02 -5.98 25.19
N CYS A 291 -7.11 -5.33 24.46
CA CYS A 291 -6.28 -6.00 23.46
C CYS A 291 -5.38 -7.08 24.09
N GLU A 292 -4.77 -6.80 25.23
CA GLU A 292 -3.93 -7.75 25.97
C GLU A 292 -4.73 -9.01 26.36
N LYS A 293 -5.94 -8.82 26.89
CA LYS A 293 -6.86 -9.91 27.22
C LYS A 293 -7.21 -10.75 25.99
N TYR A 294 -7.52 -10.09 24.88
CA TYR A 294 -7.82 -10.76 23.61
C TYR A 294 -6.64 -11.58 23.09
N ILE A 295 -5.43 -11.02 23.11
CA ILE A 295 -4.19 -11.72 22.71
C ILE A 295 -3.99 -12.98 23.57
N LYS A 296 -4.07 -12.85 24.90
CA LYS A 296 -3.93 -13.99 25.83
C LYS A 296 -4.94 -15.09 25.54
N GLU A 297 -6.21 -14.73 25.28
CA GLU A 297 -7.24 -15.70 24.95
C GLU A 297 -6.96 -16.41 23.61
N MET A 298 -6.62 -15.65 22.57
CA MET A 298 -6.41 -16.20 21.23
C MET A 298 -5.13 -17.01 21.09
N LEU A 299 -4.11 -16.77 21.93
CA LEU A 299 -2.92 -17.62 21.99
C LEU A 299 -3.23 -19.00 22.56
N ILE A 300 -4.15 -19.10 23.52
CA ILE A 300 -4.63 -20.37 24.07
C ILE A 300 -5.56 -21.06 23.07
N ARG A 301 -6.44 -20.30 22.42
CA ARG A 301 -7.50 -20.80 21.52
C ARG A 301 -7.17 -20.55 20.05
N LYS A 302 -5.91 -20.73 19.64
CA LYS A 302 -5.43 -20.34 18.31
C LYS A 302 -6.34 -20.91 17.20
N PRO A 303 -7.13 -20.07 16.52
CA PRO A 303 -8.03 -20.56 15.48
C PRO A 303 -7.20 -21.05 14.29
N LYS A 304 -7.70 -22.11 13.62
CA LYS A 304 -7.09 -22.59 12.38
C LYS A 304 -7.24 -21.52 11.30
N GLU A 305 -6.23 -21.42 10.44
CA GLU A 305 -6.31 -20.57 9.26
C GLU A 305 -7.49 -20.98 8.38
N LYS A 306 -8.28 -19.98 8.00
CA LYS A 306 -9.42 -20.14 7.12
C LYS A 306 -8.97 -19.94 5.68
N TYR A 307 -9.27 -20.94 4.85
CA TYR A 307 -8.93 -20.94 3.43
C TYR A 307 -10.20 -20.94 2.57
N VAL A 308 -10.27 -19.98 1.64
CA VAL A 308 -11.35 -19.82 0.66
C VAL A 308 -10.83 -20.08 -0.76
N ASN A 309 -11.73 -20.36 -1.70
CA ASN A 309 -11.36 -20.57 -3.10
C ASN A 309 -11.78 -19.33 -3.90
N ARG A 310 -10.92 -18.30 -3.96
CA ARG A 310 -11.13 -17.12 -4.82
C ARG A 310 -10.45 -17.30 -6.17
N THR A 311 -9.39 -18.09 -6.21
CA THR A 311 -8.68 -18.46 -7.44
C THR A 311 -8.95 -19.91 -7.81
N VAL A 312 -8.73 -20.23 -9.09
CA VAL A 312 -8.84 -21.59 -9.63
C VAL A 312 -7.57 -21.91 -10.42
N LEU A 313 -6.88 -22.98 -10.02
CA LEU A 313 -5.75 -23.48 -10.78
C LEU A 313 -6.26 -24.29 -11.98
N ARG A 314 -5.96 -23.82 -13.20
CA ARG A 314 -6.24 -24.55 -14.43
C ARG A 314 -4.93 -25.02 -15.05
N LYS A 315 -4.86 -26.31 -15.38
CA LYS A 315 -3.73 -26.88 -16.13
C LYS A 315 -4.12 -26.90 -17.60
N HIS A 316 -3.31 -26.29 -18.44
CA HIS A 316 -3.47 -26.29 -19.90
C HIS A 316 -2.34 -27.08 -20.54
N ASN A 317 -2.61 -27.72 -21.67
CA ASN A 317 -1.56 -28.27 -22.52
C ASN A 317 -0.93 -27.11 -23.29
N LEU A 318 0.40 -26.98 -23.31
CA LEU A 318 1.08 -25.91 -24.06
C LEU A 318 0.79 -25.97 -25.57
N ASN A 319 0.40 -27.14 -26.07
CA ASN A 319 -0.02 -27.35 -27.46
C ASN A 319 -1.51 -27.05 -27.70
N ASP A 320 -2.26 -26.64 -26.67
CA ASP A 320 -3.66 -26.24 -26.79
C ASP A 320 -3.73 -24.97 -27.66
N GLU A 321 -4.55 -24.99 -28.71
CA GLU A 321 -4.69 -23.83 -29.59
C GLU A 321 -5.19 -22.60 -28.85
N ASN A 322 -5.92 -22.79 -27.74
CA ASN A 322 -6.39 -21.71 -26.87
C ASN A 322 -5.27 -21.04 -26.05
N MET A 323 -4.07 -21.63 -26.00
CA MET A 323 -2.88 -21.07 -25.33
C MET A 323 -1.97 -20.30 -26.29
N LYS A 324 -2.21 -20.33 -27.61
CA LYS A 324 -1.36 -19.62 -28.61
C LYS A 324 -1.33 -18.10 -28.38
N ASP A 325 -2.40 -17.54 -27.81
CA ASP A 325 -2.53 -16.11 -27.49
C ASP A 325 -2.25 -15.79 -26.01
N ALA A 326 -1.79 -16.76 -25.22
CA ALA A 326 -1.51 -16.56 -23.80
C ALA A 326 -0.37 -15.57 -23.60
N LYS A 327 -0.67 -14.41 -23.00
CA LYS A 327 0.33 -13.41 -22.63
C LYS A 327 0.73 -13.60 -21.18
N TYR A 328 2.00 -13.94 -20.98
CA TYR A 328 2.60 -13.92 -19.66
C TYR A 328 3.01 -12.48 -19.34
N VAL A 329 2.44 -11.95 -18.26
CA VAL A 329 2.76 -10.60 -17.79
C VAL A 329 3.83 -10.75 -16.72
N SER A 330 5.08 -10.53 -17.10
CA SER A 330 6.12 -10.30 -16.11
C SER A 330 5.89 -8.95 -15.42
N SER A 331 6.29 -8.84 -14.15
CA SER A 331 6.56 -7.54 -13.53
C SER A 331 7.64 -6.80 -14.34
N TYR A 332 7.98 -5.56 -14.02
CA TYR A 332 9.18 -4.97 -14.61
C TYR A 332 10.42 -5.78 -14.17
N GLU A 333 10.83 -6.74 -15.00
CA GLU A 333 11.89 -7.76 -14.80
C GLU A 333 13.31 -7.18 -14.61
N LYS A 334 13.47 -5.88 -14.35
CA LYS A 334 14.77 -5.19 -14.36
C LYS A 334 14.91 -4.10 -13.30
N VAL A 335 14.10 -4.08 -12.25
CA VAL A 335 14.46 -3.25 -11.09
C VAL A 335 15.66 -3.94 -10.42
N GLU A 336 16.86 -3.41 -10.64
CA GLU A 336 18.04 -3.81 -9.86
C GLU A 336 17.86 -3.23 -8.45
N TYR A 337 17.58 -4.11 -7.49
CA TYR A 337 17.40 -3.74 -6.08
C TYR A 337 18.71 -3.84 -5.32
#